data_AF-A0AAU2MLS3-F1
#
_entry.id   AF-A0AAU2MLS3-F1
#
_cell.length_a   1.000
_cell.length_b   1.000
_cell.length_c   1.000
_cell.angle_alpha   90.00
_cell.angle_beta   90.00
_cell.angle_gamma   90.00
#
_symmetry.space_group_name_H-M   'P 1'
#
loop_
_entity.id
_entity.type
_entity.pdbx_description
1 polymer ?
#
loop_
_entity_poly.entity_id
_entity_poly.type
_entity_poly.pdbx_seq_one_letter_code
_entity_poly.pdbx_strand_id
1 'polypeptide(L)' 'MVMLSARTVSDHVALAEIELCGELMIAASAAIGERLSADRIDEVLDVRVITERGTGPRQ' A
#
# COMPACT_ATOMS: atom_id res chain seq x y z
N MET A 1 -16.13 -14.98 28.25
CA MET A 1 -14.83 -14.32 28.50
C MET A 1 -13.73 -14.79 27.54
N VAL A 2 -13.67 -16.09 27.17
CA VAL A 2 -12.66 -16.65 26.25
C VAL A 2 -12.65 -16.00 24.85
N MET A 3 -13.81 -15.75 24.25
CA MET A 3 -13.93 -15.10 22.93
C MET A 3 -13.32 -13.69 22.88
N LEU A 4 -13.43 -12.92 23.97
CA LEU A 4 -12.90 -11.56 24.04
C LEU A 4 -11.36 -11.58 24.12
N SER A 5 -10.79 -12.52 24.90
CA SER A 5 -9.33 -12.68 25.02
C SER A 5 -8.68 -13.19 23.73
N ALA A 6 -9.36 -14.07 22.98
CA ALA A 6 -8.88 -14.54 21.68
C ALA A 6 -8.92 -13.41 20.63
N ARG A 7 -9.98 -12.58 20.65
CA ARG A 7 -10.10 -11.38 19.82
C ARG A 7 -8.97 -10.40 20.11
N THR A 8 -8.72 -10.06 21.38
CA THR A 8 -7.66 -9.10 21.74
C THR A 8 -6.26 -9.58 21.32
N VAL A 9 -5.96 -10.87 21.46
CA VAL A 9 -4.69 -11.44 20.98
C VAL A 9 -4.60 -11.36 19.46
N SER A 10 -5.67 -11.69 18.73
CA SER A 10 -5.72 -11.54 17.27
C SER A 10 -5.55 -10.07 16.83
N ASP A 11 -6.14 -9.12 17.56
CA ASP A 11 -6.02 -7.70 17.27
C ASP A 11 -4.57 -7.21 17.45
N HIS A 12 -3.87 -7.67 18.51
CA HIS A 12 -2.46 -7.35 18.70
C HIS A 12 -1.55 -7.94 17.61
N VAL A 13 -1.82 -9.16 17.16
CA VAL A 13 -1.08 -9.79 16.06
C VAL A 13 -1.31 -9.02 14.76
N ALA A 14 -2.57 -8.72 14.42
CA ALA A 14 -2.91 -7.95 13.23
C ALA A 14 -2.26 -6.56 13.23
N LEU A 15 -2.23 -5.88 14.39
CA LEU A 15 -1.55 -4.59 14.53
C LEU A 15 -0.04 -4.71 14.30
N ALA A 16 0.60 -5.75 14.84
CA ALA A 16 2.02 -6.00 14.61
C ALA A 16 2.33 -6.31 13.13
N GLU A 17 1.45 -7.03 12.45
CA GLU A 17 1.56 -7.31 11.01
C GLU A 17 1.40 -6.05 10.17
N ILE A 18 0.45 -5.17 10.53
CA ILE A 18 0.26 -3.88 9.84
C ILE A 18 1.50 -3.00 10.00
N GLU A 19 2.04 -2.89 11.21
CA GLU A 19 3.27 -2.12 11.48
C GLU A 19 4.44 -2.66 10.65
N LEU A 20 4.64 -3.98 10.66
CA LEU A 20 5.68 -4.63 9.86
C LEU A 20 5.49 -4.40 8.35
N CYS A 21 4.25 -4.50 7.84
CA CYS A 21 3.95 -4.23 6.44
C CYS A 21 4.28 -2.77 6.06
N GLY A 22 3.97 -1.82 6.95
CA GLY A 22 4.28 -0.41 6.74
C GLY A 22 5.78 -0.16 6.60
N GLU A 23 6.57 -0.69 7.52
CA GLU A 23 8.03 -0.57 7.49
C GLU A 23 8.64 -1.20 6.22
N LEU A 24 8.13 -2.36 5.80
CA LEU A 24 8.59 -3.02 4.58
C LEU A 24 8.21 -2.25 3.30
N MET A 25 7.03 -1.61 3.24
CA MET A 25 6.64 -0.75 2.11
C MET A 25 7.58 0.45 1.98
N ILE A 26 7.93 1.09 3.09
CA ILE A 26 8.84 2.24 3.09
C ILE A 26 10.24 1.78 2.67
N ALA A 27 10.74 0.69 3.26
CA ALA A 27 12.03 0.12 2.91
C ALA A 27 12.11 -0.26 1.41
N ALA A 28 11.05 -0.88 0.87
CA ALA A 28 10.97 -1.24 -0.55
C ALA A 28 10.91 0.00 -1.46
N SER A 29 10.17 1.05 -1.07
CA SER A 29 10.09 2.32 -1.81
C SER A 29 11.42 3.09 -1.81
N ALA A 30 12.17 3.01 -0.71
CA ALA A 30 13.49 3.63 -0.55
C ALA A 30 14.64 2.78 -1.12
N ALA A 31 14.40 1.49 -1.37
CA ALA A 31 15.41 0.59 -1.93
C ALA A 31 15.81 1.06 -3.34
N ILE A 32 17.11 1.02 -3.61
CA ILE A 32 17.65 1.34 -4.93
C ILE A 32 17.42 0.12 -5.83
N GLY A 33 16.31 0.13 -6.56
CA GLY A 33 15.90 -0.91 -7.51
C GLY A 33 15.18 -0.31 -8.71
N GLU A 34 14.96 -1.12 -9.74
CA GLU A 34 14.19 -0.69 -10.91
C GLU A 34 12.72 -0.52 -10.49
N ARG A 35 12.19 0.70 -10.62
CA ARG A 35 10.77 0.94 -10.41
C ARG A 35 9.98 0.22 -11.48
N LEU A 36 8.81 -0.32 -11.12
CA LEU A 36 7.87 -0.86 -12.08
C LEU A 36 7.59 0.17 -13.19
N SER A 37 7.49 -0.29 -14.43
CA SER A 37 7.02 0.53 -15.55
C SER A 37 5.60 1.04 -15.27
N ALA A 38 5.25 2.22 -15.78
CA ALA A 38 3.91 2.79 -15.63
C ALA A 38 2.80 1.82 -16.07
N ASP A 39 2.97 1.10 -17.19
CA ASP A 39 1.98 0.13 -17.68
C ASP A 39 1.72 -1.01 -16.68
N ARG A 40 2.77 -1.52 -16.02
CA ARG A 40 2.61 -2.53 -14.95
C ARG A 40 2.04 -1.97 -13.66
N ILE A 41 2.29 -0.70 -13.35
CA ILE A 41 1.65 -0.03 -12.21
C ILE A 41 0.15 0.09 -12.48
N ASP A 42 -0.25 0.53 -13.68
CA ASP A 42 -1.64 0.69 -14.05
C ASP A 42 -2.39 -0.66 -14.06
N GLU A 43 -1.77 -1.73 -14.54
CA GLU A 43 -2.34 -3.08 -14.48
C GLU A 43 -2.52 -3.62 -13.07
N VAL A 44 -1.53 -3.41 -12.18
CA VAL A 44 -1.61 -3.87 -10.79
C VAL A 44 -2.68 -3.07 -10.03
N LEU A 45 -2.77 -1.77 -10.28
CA LEU A 45 -3.71 -0.90 -9.58
C LEU A 45 -5.13 -0.96 -10.14
N ASP A 46 -5.33 -1.49 -11.36
CA ASP A 46 -6.61 -1.54 -12.10
C ASP A 46 -7.44 -0.26 -11.93
N VAL A 47 -6.74 0.90 -11.92
CA VAL A 47 -7.40 2.20 -11.78
C VAL A 47 -7.99 2.49 -13.15
N ARG A 48 -9.28 2.18 -13.33
CA ARG A 48 -10.07 2.78 -14.40
C ARG A 48 -9.81 4.28 -14.32
N VAL A 49 -9.06 4.79 -15.28
CA VAL A 49 -8.50 6.14 -15.26
C VAL A 49 -9.60 7.13 -14.87
N ILE A 50 -9.60 7.58 -13.62
CA ILE A 50 -10.38 8.74 -13.20
C ILE A 50 -9.57 9.93 -13.69
N THR A 51 -9.64 10.18 -15.00
CA THR A 51 -8.94 11.30 -15.63
C THR A 51 -9.68 12.58 -15.28
N GLU A 52 -9.42 13.08 -14.09
CA GLU A 52 -9.28 14.52 -13.88
C GLU A 52 -7.79 14.87 -13.95
N ARG A 53 -7.11 14.40 -15.01
CA ARG A 53 -5.82 15.00 -15.35
C ARG A 53 -6.09 16.41 -15.83
N GLY A 54 -5.91 17.36 -14.91
CA GLY A 54 -5.65 18.75 -15.23
C GLY A 54 -4.47 18.82 -16.20
N THR A 55 -4.78 18.79 -17.49
CA THR A 55 -3.93 19.29 -18.55
C THR A 55 -3.94 20.81 -18.47
N GLY A 56 -3.27 21.36 -17.45
CA GLY A 56 -2.92 22.78 -17.47
C GLY A 56 -1.87 22.99 -18.56
N PRO A 57 -2.06 23.93 -19.50
CA PRO A 57 -1.01 24.25 -20.45
C PRO A 57 0.21 24.74 -19.68
N ARG A 58 1.39 24.18 -20.00
CA ARG A 58 2.67 24.70 -19.54
C ARG A 58 2.86 26.08 -20.18
N GLN A 59 2.72 27.13 -19.38
CA GLN A 59 3.20 28.48 -19.70
C GLN A 59 4.53 28.70 -18.98
#